data_AF-A0A545ANJ5-F1
#
_entry.id   AF-A0A545ANJ5-F1
#
_cell.length_a   1.000
_cell.length_b   1.000
_cell.length_c   1.000
_cell.angle_alpha   90.00
_cell.angle_beta   90.00
_cell.angle_gamma   90.00
#
_symmetry.space_group_name_H-M   'P 1'
#
loop_
_entity.id
_entity.type
_entity.pdbx_description
1 polymer ?
#
loop_
_entity_poly.entity_id
_entity_poly.type
_entity_poly.pdbx_seq_one_letter_code
_entity_poly.pdbx_strand_id
1 'polypeptide(L)'
;MWADEETGEDPGLTNLKLQKLLYYAQGHYLGEHGKPLFSDEIQAWAHGPVVPNEYHRLKHFGAGPIDTERAVAESFDWDDYRDVEQHLIKVWNTYAKYAAWALRQRTHSERPWKEAFDRGEWNMVISQDALREFFAPTA
;
A
#
# COMPACT_ATOMS: atom_id res chain seq x y z
N MET A 1 12.74 1.55 14.75
CA MET A 1 13.55 0.42 14.27
C MET A 1 12.58 -0.74 14.11
N TRP A 2 12.42 -1.23 12.88
CA TRP A 2 11.53 -2.35 12.63
C TRP A 2 12.35 -3.64 12.71
N ALA A 3 11.78 -4.68 13.31
CA ALA A 3 12.51 -5.92 13.53
C ALA A 3 13.03 -6.53 12.22
N ASP A 4 12.28 -6.37 11.12
CA ASP A 4 12.65 -6.86 9.79
C ASP A 4 13.90 -6.18 9.20
N GLU A 5 14.22 -4.96 9.65
CA GLU A 5 15.43 -4.23 9.24
C GLU A 5 16.71 -4.79 9.90
N GLU A 6 16.60 -5.32 11.13
CA GLU A 6 17.75 -5.84 11.89
C GLU A 6 17.91 -7.36 11.81
N THR A 7 16.81 -8.11 11.81
CA THR A 7 16.86 -9.58 11.88
C THR A 7 16.78 -10.25 10.51
N GLY A 8 16.29 -9.53 9.49
CA GLY A 8 15.97 -10.10 8.18
C GLY A 8 14.76 -11.06 8.20
N GLU A 9 14.07 -11.20 9.33
CA GLU A 9 12.84 -11.98 9.44
C GLU A 9 11.66 -11.12 8.97
N ASP A 10 10.84 -11.66 8.07
CA ASP A 10 9.58 -11.04 7.66
C ASP A 10 8.52 -11.35 8.72
N PRO A 11 8.07 -10.37 9.55
CA PRO A 11 7.04 -10.58 10.56
C PRO A 11 5.66 -10.88 9.96
N GLY A 12 5.54 -10.96 8.63
CA GLY A 12 4.31 -11.21 7.91
C GLY A 12 3.64 -9.91 7.46
N LEU A 13 2.32 -9.92 7.41
CA LEU A 13 1.55 -8.75 6.97
C LEU A 13 1.42 -7.72 8.10
N THR A 14 2.37 -6.78 8.18
CA THR A 14 2.30 -5.64 9.11
C THR A 14 1.48 -4.48 8.51
N ASN A 15 1.05 -3.53 9.34
CA ASN A 15 0.36 -2.32 8.86
C ASN A 15 1.20 -1.59 7.81
N LEU A 16 2.48 -1.38 8.08
CA LEU A 16 3.40 -0.79 7.13
C LEU A 16 3.44 -1.53 5.78
N LYS A 17 3.56 -2.86 5.80
CA LYS A 17 3.60 -3.68 4.58
C LYS A 17 2.31 -3.51 3.79
N LEU A 18 1.17 -3.58 4.48
CA LEU A 18 -0.15 -3.34 3.89
C LEU A 18 -0.24 -1.96 3.22
N GLN A 19 0.26 -0.89 3.86
CA GLN A 19 0.25 0.45 3.23
C GLN A 19 0.97 0.48 1.87
N LYS A 20 2.07 -0.29 1.73
CA LYS A 20 2.78 -0.38 0.44
C LYS A 20 2.03 -1.23 -0.57
N LEU A 21 1.40 -2.32 -0.11
CA LEU A 21 0.56 -3.15 -0.97
C LEU A 21 -0.65 -2.38 -1.50
N LEU A 22 -1.30 -1.56 -0.67
CA LEU A 22 -2.41 -0.69 -1.07
C LEU A 22 -1.97 0.34 -2.13
N TYR A 23 -0.79 0.95 -1.94
CA TYR A 23 -0.21 1.86 -2.92
C TYR A 23 0.04 1.19 -4.27
N TYR A 24 0.63 -0.01 -4.29
CA TYR A 24 0.84 -0.75 -5.53
C TYR A 24 -0.48 -1.21 -6.16
N ALA A 25 -1.46 -1.63 -5.35
CA ALA A 25 -2.78 -2.03 -5.82
C ALA A 25 -3.50 -0.87 -6.53
N GLN A 26 -3.60 0.29 -5.88
CA GLN A 26 -4.22 1.49 -6.46
C GLN A 26 -3.45 1.97 -7.70
N GLY A 27 -2.12 2.01 -7.62
CA GLY A 27 -1.25 2.48 -8.70
C GLY A 27 -1.40 1.66 -9.98
N HIS A 28 -1.18 0.35 -9.89
CA HIS A 28 -1.34 -0.54 -11.05
C HIS A 28 -2.76 -0.55 -11.58
N TYR A 29 -3.77 -0.50 -10.71
CA TYR A 29 -5.16 -0.49 -11.17
C TYR A 29 -5.48 0.78 -11.97
N LEU A 30 -5.04 1.94 -11.48
CA LEU A 30 -5.15 3.22 -12.19
C LEU A 30 -4.41 3.18 -13.54
N GLY A 31 -3.18 2.67 -13.58
CA GLY A 31 -2.40 2.58 -14.80
C GLY A 31 -3.02 1.65 -15.86
N GLU A 32 -3.59 0.52 -15.44
CA GLU A 32 -4.18 -0.49 -16.33
C GLU A 32 -5.61 -0.15 -16.76
N HIS A 33 -6.43 0.43 -15.87
CA HIS A 33 -7.87 0.60 -16.09
C HIS A 33 -8.30 2.07 -16.24
N GLY A 34 -7.43 3.02 -15.93
CA GLY A 34 -7.72 4.45 -15.99
C GLY A 34 -8.71 4.96 -14.93
N LYS A 35 -9.12 4.11 -13.98
CA LYS A 35 -10.05 4.42 -12.89
C LYS A 35 -9.51 3.92 -11.54
N PRO A 36 -9.90 4.51 -10.39
CA PRO A 36 -9.40 4.10 -9.08
C PRO A 36 -9.92 2.71 -8.66
N LEU A 37 -9.12 1.98 -7.88
CA LEU A 37 -9.52 0.71 -7.25
C LEU A 37 -10.37 0.99 -5.99
N PHE A 38 -9.97 1.99 -5.22
CA PHE A 38 -10.71 2.52 -4.07
C PHE A 38 -10.66 4.06 -4.05
N SER A 39 -11.60 4.67 -3.32
CA SER A 39 -11.77 6.13 -3.26
C SER A 39 -10.89 6.84 -2.24
N ASP A 40 -10.39 6.11 -1.23
CA ASP A 40 -9.53 6.68 -0.20
C ASP A 40 -8.26 7.31 -0.79
N GLU A 41 -7.87 8.44 -0.22
CA GLU A 41 -6.63 9.12 -0.60
C GLU A 41 -5.40 8.35 -0.13
N ILE A 42 -4.33 8.46 -0.91
CA ILE A 42 -3.00 8.03 -0.51
C ILE A 42 -2.18 9.26 -0.22
N GLN A 43 -1.58 9.32 0.96
CA GLN A 43 -0.73 10.43 1.38
C GLN A 43 0.74 10.01 1.43
N ALA A 44 1.63 10.94 1.09
CA ALA A 44 3.07 10.75 1.19
C ALA A 44 3.54 11.04 2.63
N TRP A 45 3.76 9.99 3.41
CA TRP A 45 4.26 10.11 4.79
C TRP A 45 5.76 9.80 4.87
N ALA A 46 6.37 10.08 6.03
CA ALA A 46 7.80 9.86 6.28
C ALA A 46 8.28 8.41 6.07
N HIS A 47 7.38 7.43 6.19
CA HIS A 47 7.65 6.01 5.94
C HIS A 47 7.06 5.49 4.62
N GLY A 48 6.76 6.38 3.68
CA GLY A 48 6.27 6.08 2.34
C GLY A 48 4.77 6.41 2.20
N PRO A 49 4.13 5.95 1.10
CA PRO A 49 2.70 6.17 0.87
C PRO A 49 1.85 5.46 1.93
N VAL A 50 0.75 6.09 2.35
CA VAL A 50 -0.17 5.63 3.38
C VAL A 50 -1.60 5.98 3.00
N VAL A 51 -2.52 5.03 3.13
CA VAL A 51 -3.97 5.27 3.17
C VAL A 51 -4.35 5.60 4.61
N PRO A 52 -4.64 6.87 4.97
CA PRO A 52 -4.76 7.28 6.38
C PRO A 52 -5.87 6.57 7.15
N ASN A 53 -7.02 6.34 6.49
CA ASN A 53 -8.16 5.64 7.09
C ASN A 53 -7.76 4.22 7.52
N GLU A 54 -7.15 3.46 6.61
CA GLU A 54 -6.69 2.10 6.89
C GLU A 54 -5.53 2.06 7.89
N TYR A 55 -4.61 3.02 7.83
CA TYR A 55 -3.57 3.14 8.83
C TYR A 55 -4.17 3.31 10.23
N HIS A 56 -5.12 4.23 10.41
CA HIS A 56 -5.73 4.49 11.70
C HIS A 56 -6.58 3.33 12.20
N ARG A 57 -7.24 2.59 11.30
CA ARG A 57 -7.97 1.36 11.63
C ARG A 57 -7.04 0.29 12.20
N LEU A 58 -5.84 0.14 11.62
CA LEU A 58 -4.91 -0.95 11.92
C LEU A 58 -3.73 -0.57 12.81
N LYS A 59 -3.56 0.70 13.19
CA LYS A 59 -2.40 1.19 13.97
C LYS A 59 -2.23 0.50 15.32
N HIS A 60 -3.30 -0.07 15.87
CA HIS A 60 -3.28 -0.78 17.15
C HIS A 60 -2.47 -2.09 17.10
N PHE A 61 -2.20 -2.66 15.92
CA PHE A 61 -1.27 -3.77 15.73
C PHE A 61 0.21 -3.34 15.80
N GLY A 62 0.50 -2.02 15.77
CA GLY A 62 1.85 -1.49 15.84
C GLY A 62 2.74 -1.99 14.70
N ALA A 63 3.94 -2.45 15.05
CA ALA A 63 4.90 -3.05 14.12
C ALA A 63 4.73 -4.56 13.94
N GLY A 64 3.80 -5.18 14.66
CA GLY A 64 3.54 -6.62 14.59
C GLY A 64 2.67 -7.01 13.40
N PRO A 65 2.50 -8.33 13.16
CA PRO A 65 1.56 -8.84 12.18
C PRO A 65 0.13 -8.40 12.49
N ILE A 66 -0.63 -8.13 11.43
CA ILE A 66 -2.07 -7.94 11.50
C ILE A 66 -2.73 -9.30 11.75
N ASP A 67 -3.57 -9.35 12.77
CA ASP A 67 -4.50 -10.45 12.99
C ASP A 67 -5.67 -10.31 12.02
N THR A 68 -5.72 -11.18 11.00
CA THR A 68 -6.74 -11.12 9.95
C THR A 68 -8.13 -11.47 10.46
N GLU A 69 -8.25 -12.32 11.50
CA GLU A 69 -9.54 -12.67 12.10
C GLU A 69 -10.18 -11.46 12.78
N ARG A 70 -9.35 -10.55 13.31
CA ARG A 70 -9.81 -9.30 13.93
C ARG A 70 -9.93 -8.14 12.96
N ALA A 71 -9.19 -8.17 11.87
CA ALA A 71 -9.11 -7.06 10.91
C ALA A 71 -10.13 -7.16 9.77
N VAL A 72 -10.67 -8.34 9.49
CA VAL A 72 -11.66 -8.58 8.44
C VAL A 72 -13.03 -8.75 9.08
N ALA A 73 -14.07 -8.15 8.49
CA ALA A 73 -15.42 -8.31 8.98
C ALA A 73 -15.90 -9.75 8.81
N GLU A 74 -16.66 -10.29 9.77
CA GLU A 74 -17.24 -11.64 9.68
C GLU A 74 -18.13 -11.81 8.44
N SER A 75 -18.72 -10.72 7.94
CA SER A 75 -19.56 -10.69 6.75
C SER A 75 -18.78 -10.57 5.44
N PHE A 76 -17.45 -10.63 5.46
CA PHE A 76 -16.63 -10.53 4.26
C PHE A 76 -16.83 -11.75 3.36
N ASP A 77 -17.18 -11.51 2.10
CA ASP A 77 -17.27 -12.52 1.05
C ASP A 77 -16.36 -12.14 -0.12
N TRP A 78 -15.57 -13.08 -0.60
CA TRP A 78 -14.71 -12.87 -1.77
C TRP A 78 -15.51 -12.72 -3.06
N ASP A 79 -16.72 -13.29 -3.12
CA ASP A 79 -17.58 -13.18 -4.31
C ASP A 79 -18.03 -11.72 -4.56
N ASP A 80 -18.09 -10.87 -3.52
CA ASP A 80 -18.37 -9.44 -3.64
C ASP A 80 -17.25 -8.65 -4.37
N TYR A 81 -16.04 -9.22 -4.46
CA TYR A 81 -14.84 -8.57 -5.00
C TYR A 81 -14.22 -9.35 -6.17
N ARG A 82 -15.01 -10.22 -6.81
CA ARG A 82 -14.55 -11.11 -7.90
C ARG A 82 -14.00 -10.34 -9.11
N ASP A 83 -14.46 -9.12 -9.34
CA ASP A 83 -14.03 -8.25 -10.43
C ASP A 83 -12.60 -7.70 -10.24
N VAL A 84 -12.11 -7.62 -9.01
CA VAL A 84 -10.76 -7.12 -8.67
C VAL A 84 -9.82 -8.21 -8.13
N GLU A 85 -10.32 -9.42 -7.87
CA GLU A 85 -9.55 -10.52 -7.27
C GLU A 85 -8.23 -10.80 -8.01
N GLN A 86 -8.27 -10.95 -9.34
CA GLN A 86 -7.06 -11.27 -10.13
C GLN A 86 -6.01 -10.16 -10.06
N HIS A 87 -6.46 -8.90 -9.99
CA HIS A 87 -5.57 -7.76 -9.80
C HIS A 87 -4.88 -7.81 -8.44
N LEU A 88 -5.64 -8.06 -7.37
CA LEU A 88 -5.11 -8.17 -6.01
C LEU A 88 -4.14 -9.34 -5.88
N ILE A 89 -4.43 -10.50 -6.49
CA ILE A 89 -3.53 -11.66 -6.54
C ILE A 89 -2.22 -11.31 -7.25
N LYS A 90 -2.28 -10.61 -8.39
CA LYS A 90 -1.09 -10.16 -9.13
C LYS A 90 -0.22 -9.25 -8.28
N VAL A 91 -0.82 -8.28 -7.59
CA VAL A 91 -0.11 -7.37 -6.67
C VAL A 91 0.51 -8.16 -5.53
N TRP A 92 -0.25 -9.05 -4.89
CA TRP A 92 0.23 -9.90 -3.80
C TRP A 92 1.44 -10.73 -4.22
N ASN A 93 1.33 -11.50 -5.30
CA ASN A 93 2.41 -12.36 -5.80
C ASN A 93 3.66 -11.56 -6.22
N THR A 94 3.47 -10.31 -6.66
CA THR A 94 4.58 -9.44 -7.04
C THR A 94 5.29 -8.85 -5.83
N TYR A 95 4.55 -8.36 -4.84
CA TYR A 95 5.08 -7.48 -3.80
C TYR A 95 5.12 -8.08 -2.39
N ALA A 96 4.23 -9.01 -2.05
CA ALA A 96 4.12 -9.54 -0.69
C ALA A 96 5.32 -10.39 -0.25
N LYS A 97 6.14 -10.85 -1.20
CA LYS A 97 7.42 -11.54 -0.94
C LYS A 97 8.52 -10.63 -0.40
N TYR A 98 8.37 -9.30 -0.51
CA TYR A 98 9.35 -8.35 0.00
C TYR A 98 9.04 -7.99 1.46
N ALA A 99 10.10 -7.86 2.26
CA ALA A 99 10.00 -7.29 3.61
C ALA A 99 9.44 -5.86 3.54
N ALA A 100 8.82 -5.43 4.65
CA ALA A 100 8.15 -4.13 4.69
C ALA A 100 9.15 -2.97 4.53
N TRP A 101 10.36 -3.11 5.08
CA TRP A 101 11.47 -2.19 4.84
C TRP A 101 11.86 -2.10 3.35
N ALA A 102 11.96 -3.24 2.66
CA ALA A 102 12.32 -3.25 1.23
C ALA A 102 11.27 -2.52 0.38
N LEU A 103 9.98 -2.72 0.67
CA LEU A 103 8.90 -1.98 0.01
C LEU A 103 8.95 -0.48 0.32
N ARG A 104 9.26 -0.10 1.56
CA ARG A 104 9.48 1.32 1.92
C ARG A 104 10.57 1.93 1.04
N GLN A 105 11.74 1.30 0.97
CA GLN A 105 12.87 1.83 0.19
C GLN A 105 12.53 1.97 -1.29
N ARG A 106 11.79 0.99 -1.85
CA ARG A 106 11.27 1.10 -3.22
C ARG A 106 10.36 2.31 -3.36
N THR A 107 9.30 2.44 -2.56
CA THR A 107 8.37 3.57 -2.67
C THR A 107 9.05 4.93 -2.47
N HIS A 108 10.09 5.02 -1.64
CA HIS A 108 10.88 6.25 -1.44
C HIS A 108 11.69 6.65 -2.69
N SER A 109 12.02 5.68 -3.56
CA SER A 109 12.69 5.94 -4.83
C SER A 109 11.74 6.34 -5.96
N GLU A 110 10.44 6.12 -5.80
CA GLU A 110 9.44 6.24 -6.86
C GLU A 110 8.90 7.67 -6.98
N ARG A 111 8.59 8.08 -8.21
CA ARG A 111 8.22 9.46 -8.54
C ARG A 111 6.98 9.96 -7.77
N PRO A 112 5.86 9.21 -7.66
CA PRO A 112 4.65 9.71 -7.00
C PRO A 112 4.87 10.11 -5.53
N TRP A 113 5.65 9.32 -4.78
CA TRP A 113 5.97 9.67 -3.40
C TRP A 113 6.95 10.84 -3.32
N LYS A 114 8.01 10.86 -4.13
CA LYS A 114 9.03 11.92 -4.11
C LYS A 114 8.47 13.31 -4.45
N GLU A 115 7.54 13.37 -5.40
CA GLU A 115 6.95 14.64 -5.84
C GLU A 115 5.91 15.16 -4.83
N ALA A 116 5.21 14.27 -4.13
CA ALA A 116 4.22 14.66 -3.13
C ALA A 116 4.82 14.91 -1.73
N PHE A 117 5.90 14.22 -1.35
CA PHE A 117 6.43 14.29 0.01
C PHE A 117 7.12 15.62 0.30
N ASP A 118 6.63 16.33 1.32
CA ASP A 118 7.30 17.45 1.95
C ASP A 118 7.45 17.17 3.45
N ARG A 119 8.65 17.40 4.01
CA ARG A 119 8.92 17.18 5.45
C ARG A 119 8.24 18.21 6.34
N GLY A 120 7.88 19.38 5.82
CA GLY A 120 7.25 20.46 6.58
C GLY A 120 5.73 20.44 6.58
N GLU A 121 5.12 19.67 5.69
CA GLU A 121 3.68 19.68 5.45
C GLU A 121 3.01 18.36 5.85
N TRP A 122 1.74 18.48 6.26
CA TRP A 122 0.90 17.34 6.62
C TRP A 122 -0.13 17.09 5.52
N ASN A 123 -0.66 15.88 5.46
CA ASN A 123 -1.74 15.51 4.54
C ASN A 123 -1.38 15.69 3.04
N MET A 124 -0.11 15.49 2.69
CA MET A 124 0.35 15.59 1.32
C MET A 124 -0.20 14.44 0.48
N VAL A 125 -1.21 14.72 -0.34
CA VAL A 125 -1.89 13.71 -1.18
C VAL A 125 -1.04 13.38 -2.42
N ILE A 126 -0.86 12.08 -2.68
CA ILE A 126 -0.36 11.56 -3.94
C ILE A 126 -1.54 11.48 -4.89
N SER A 127 -1.55 12.31 -5.94
CA SER A 127 -2.68 12.39 -6.84
C SER A 127 -2.89 11.10 -7.64
N GLN A 128 -4.14 10.82 -7.99
CA GLN A 128 -4.48 9.67 -8.85
C GLN A 128 -3.85 9.80 -10.23
N ASP A 129 -3.70 11.01 -10.77
CA ASP A 129 -3.02 11.25 -12.04
C ASP A 129 -1.53 10.88 -11.96
N ALA A 130 -0.84 11.26 -10.88
CA ALA A 130 0.57 10.91 -10.69
C ALA A 130 0.75 9.38 -10.58
N LEU A 131 -0.17 8.69 -9.89
CA LEU A 131 -0.19 7.22 -9.83
C LEU A 131 -0.45 6.62 -11.22
N ARG A 132 -1.50 7.07 -11.91
CA ARG A 132 -1.88 6.58 -13.25
C ARG A 132 -0.73 6.70 -14.24
N GLU A 133 -0.08 7.86 -14.29
CA GLU A 133 1.05 8.11 -15.18
C GLU A 133 2.26 7.23 -14.85
N PHE A 134 2.58 7.08 -13.57
CA PHE A 134 3.76 6.32 -13.14
C PHE A 134 3.60 4.81 -13.36
N PHE A 135 2.39 4.29 -13.19
CA PHE A 135 2.08 2.87 -13.34
C PHE A 135 1.47 2.49 -14.70
N ALA A 136 1.38 3.43 -15.65
CA ALA A 136 0.92 3.14 -17.00
C ALA A 136 1.79 2.03 -17.63
N PRO A 137 1.20 1.04 -18.32
CA PRO A 137 1.97 0.04 -19.05
C PRO A 137 2.92 0.71 -20.03
N THR A 138 4.19 0.31 -20.03
CA THR A 138 5.14 0.76 -21.06
C THR A 138 4.65 0.24 -22.41
N ALA A 139 4.48 1.15 -23.37
CA ALA A 139 4.10 0.84 -24.75
C ALA A 139 5.17 -0.01 -25.48
#